data_AF-A0A0E3QVX8-F1
#
_entry.id   AF-A0A0E3QVX8-F1
#
_cell.length_a   1.000
_cell.length_b   1.000
_cell.length_c   1.000
_cell.angle_alpha   90.00
_cell.angle_beta   90.00
_cell.angle_gamma   90.00
#
_symmetry.space_group_name_H-M   'P 1'
#
loop_
_entity.id
_entity.type
_entity.pdbx_description
1 polymer ?
#
loop_
_entity_poly.entity_id
_entity_poly.type
_entity_poly.pdbx_seq_one_letter_code
_entity_poly.pdbx_strand_id
1 'polypeptide(L)'
;MGAGMEDKIIKQISLFAENKPGRLANVANKLKSAGINIRAFTIAESGDFGIIRMVVDRSDYAHKILHDAGFTVSETNVMGIEMNDVPGSMSRIAEVFGKVKINIDYAYAFVTKDQKALLIVRVNDIEKAIKTLEEEGIRLISMKELENI
;
A
#
# COMPACT_ATOMS: atom_id res chain seq x y z
N MET A 1 -14.87 -4.18 14.38
CA MET A 1 -13.57 -4.86 14.37
C MET A 1 -12.88 -4.59 15.70
N GLY A 2 -11.88 -5.38 16.13
CA GLY A 2 -11.11 -5.08 17.34
C GLY A 2 -10.07 -4.00 17.07
N ALA A 3 -9.74 -3.15 18.06
CA ALA A 3 -8.83 -2.01 17.87
C ALA A 3 -7.44 -2.38 17.29
N GLY A 4 -6.92 -3.56 17.63
CA GLY A 4 -5.63 -4.03 17.08
C GLY A 4 -5.67 -4.37 15.57
N MET A 5 -6.85 -4.71 15.05
CA MET A 5 -7.05 -5.06 13.64
C MET A 5 -7.01 -3.83 12.74
N GLU A 6 -7.67 -2.75 13.17
CA GLU A 6 -7.77 -1.50 12.41
C GLU A 6 -6.39 -0.87 12.21
N ASP A 7 -5.52 -0.95 13.22
CA ASP A 7 -4.13 -0.46 13.15
C ASP A 7 -3.26 -1.21 12.11
N LYS A 8 -3.68 -2.38 11.63
CA LYS A 8 -2.99 -3.17 10.59
C LYS A 8 -3.52 -2.93 9.18
N ILE A 9 -4.56 -2.13 9.04
CA ILE A 9 -5.13 -1.77 7.75
C ILE A 9 -4.61 -0.39 7.35
N ILE A 10 -3.97 -0.35 6.19
CA ILE A 10 -3.41 0.87 5.60
C ILE A 10 -4.35 1.33 4.49
N LYS A 11 -4.70 2.62 4.48
CA LYS A 11 -5.45 3.23 3.38
C LYS A 11 -4.49 3.61 2.24
N GLN A 12 -4.66 2.96 1.10
CA GLN A 12 -4.02 3.34 -0.15
C GLN A 12 -4.94 4.27 -0.94
N ILE A 13 -4.36 5.36 -1.46
CA ILE A 13 -5.01 6.24 -2.43
C ILE A 13 -4.70 5.74 -3.83
N SER A 14 -5.73 5.61 -4.66
CA SER A 14 -5.60 5.22 -6.06
C SER A 14 -6.12 6.35 -6.95
N LEU A 15 -5.31 6.77 -7.91
CA LEU A 15 -5.62 7.88 -8.81
C LEU A 15 -5.51 7.40 -10.26
N PHE A 16 -6.58 7.58 -11.03
CA PHE A 16 -6.54 7.32 -12.47
C PHE A 16 -5.81 8.45 -13.19
N ALA A 17 -4.78 8.09 -13.96
CA ALA A 17 -3.95 9.03 -14.69
C ALA A 17 -3.67 8.54 -16.11
N GLU A 18 -3.58 9.48 -17.03
CA GLU A 18 -2.99 9.24 -18.34
C GLU A 18 -1.48 9.03 -18.22
N ASN A 19 -0.92 8.10 -18.99
CA ASN A 19 0.52 7.84 -19.03
C ASN A 19 1.24 8.87 -19.91
N LYS A 20 1.34 10.10 -19.42
CA LYS A 20 2.03 11.20 -20.10
C LYS A 20 3.04 11.92 -19.20
N PRO A 21 4.12 12.48 -19.78
CA PRO A 21 5.07 13.30 -19.04
C PRO A 21 4.38 14.37 -18.20
N GLY A 22 4.82 14.53 -16.95
CA GLY A 22 4.32 15.55 -16.04
C GLY A 22 3.05 15.19 -15.25
N ARG A 23 2.35 14.08 -15.57
CA ARG A 23 1.14 13.67 -14.84
C ARG A 23 1.43 13.34 -13.37
N LEU A 24 2.43 12.50 -13.12
CA LEU A 24 2.90 12.21 -11.76
C LEU A 24 3.42 13.49 -11.06
N ALA A 25 4.10 14.38 -11.78
CA ALA A 25 4.59 15.64 -11.22
C ALA A 25 3.44 16.55 -10.74
N ASN A 26 2.33 16.61 -11.48
CA ASN A 26 1.14 17.36 -11.07
C ASN A 26 0.55 16.79 -9.76
N VAL A 27 0.38 15.47 -9.68
CA VAL A 27 -0.11 14.78 -8.47
C VAL A 27 0.83 15.04 -7.28
N ALA A 28 2.13 14.80 -7.46
CA ALA A 28 3.13 14.98 -6.41
C ALA A 28 3.21 16.44 -5.93
N ASN A 29 3.05 17.43 -6.84
CA ASN A 29 3.04 18.84 -6.46
C ASN A 29 1.83 19.20 -5.61
N LYS A 30 0.64 18.64 -5.87
CA LYS A 30 -0.54 18.87 -5.01
C LYS A 30 -0.33 18.34 -3.60
N LEU A 31 0.21 17.13 -3.49
CA LEU A 31 0.56 16.52 -2.20
C LEU A 31 1.61 17.36 -1.47
N LYS A 32 2.68 17.76 -2.17
CA LYS A 32 3.75 18.63 -1.66
C LYS A 32 3.20 19.96 -1.12
N SER A 33 2.33 20.64 -1.86
CA SER A 33 1.71 21.90 -1.44
C SER A 33 0.84 21.77 -0.19
N ALA A 34 0.30 20.58 0.08
CA ALA A 34 -0.42 20.27 1.31
C ALA A 34 0.51 19.72 2.43
N GLY A 35 1.82 19.61 2.18
CA GLY A 35 2.83 19.04 3.07
C GLY A 35 2.73 17.52 3.25
N ILE A 36 2.07 16.81 2.35
CA ILE A 36 1.78 15.37 2.49
C ILE A 36 2.94 14.58 1.91
N ASN A 37 3.49 13.64 2.68
CA ASN A 37 4.58 12.79 2.20
C ASN A 37 4.05 11.49 1.60
N ILE A 38 4.68 11.04 0.51
CA ILE A 38 4.41 9.73 -0.10
C ILE A 38 5.36 8.72 0.54
N ARG A 39 4.81 7.68 1.17
CA ARG A 39 5.57 6.63 1.87
C ARG A 39 5.91 5.46 0.96
N ALA A 40 4.98 5.11 0.09
CA ALA A 40 5.18 4.11 -0.94
C ALA A 40 4.26 4.40 -2.10
N PHE A 41 4.67 4.06 -3.32
CA PHE A 41 3.79 4.11 -4.47
C PHE A 41 4.15 3.07 -5.52
N THR A 42 3.17 2.74 -6.35
CA THR A 42 3.35 1.99 -7.59
C THR A 42 2.41 2.54 -8.65
N ILE A 43 2.70 2.26 -9.92
CA ILE A 43 1.82 2.58 -11.04
C ILE A 43 1.41 1.25 -11.66
N ALA A 44 0.11 1.02 -11.78
CA ALA A 44 -0.44 -0.09 -12.56
C ALA A 44 -0.88 0.46 -13.91
N GLU A 45 -0.12 0.17 -14.97
CA GLU A 45 -0.33 0.66 -16.32
C GLU A 45 -1.29 -0.22 -17.13
N SER A 46 -2.02 0.40 -18.04
CA SER A 46 -2.84 -0.25 -19.06
C SER A 46 -2.96 0.67 -20.29
N GLY A 47 -2.14 0.40 -21.31
CA GLY A 47 -2.08 1.22 -22.52
C GLY A 47 -1.68 2.67 -22.22
N ASP A 48 -2.48 3.62 -22.71
CA ASP A 48 -2.26 5.06 -22.54
C ASP A 48 -2.64 5.59 -21.14
N PHE A 49 -3.12 4.72 -20.25
CA PHE A 49 -3.60 5.08 -18.92
C PHE A 49 -2.97 4.19 -17.85
N GLY A 50 -3.12 4.60 -16.59
CA GLY A 50 -2.71 3.82 -15.44
C GLY A 50 -3.35 4.30 -14.15
N ILE A 51 -3.12 3.53 -13.09
CA ILE A 51 -3.55 3.85 -11.73
C ILE A 51 -2.30 4.09 -10.89
N ILE A 52 -2.13 5.31 -10.42
CA ILE A 52 -1.12 5.66 -9.44
C ILE A 52 -1.67 5.26 -8.07
N ARG A 53 -1.04 4.25 -7.45
CA ARG A 53 -1.38 3.75 -6.12
C ARG A 53 -0.36 4.28 -5.12
N MET A 54 -0.81 4.96 -4.07
CA MET A 54 0.06 5.62 -3.11
C MET A 54 -0.39 5.32 -1.69
N VAL A 55 0.56 5.11 -0.79
CA VAL A 55 0.36 5.22 0.65
C VAL A 55 1.02 6.51 1.11
N VAL A 56 0.28 7.32 1.85
CA VAL A 56 0.67 8.66 2.28
C VAL A 56 0.36 8.85 3.76
N ASP A 57 1.11 9.70 4.46
CA ASP A 57 0.97 9.91 5.91
C ASP A 57 -0.40 10.47 6.36
N ARG A 58 -1.09 11.20 5.49
CA ARG A 58 -2.40 11.80 5.80
C ARG A 58 -3.41 11.44 4.71
N SER A 59 -3.79 10.16 4.65
CA SER A 59 -4.60 9.58 3.58
C SER A 59 -5.94 10.29 3.37
N ASP A 60 -6.73 10.50 4.42
CA ASP A 60 -8.04 11.16 4.32
C ASP A 60 -7.90 12.60 3.78
N TYR A 61 -6.86 13.33 4.21
CA TYR A 61 -6.59 14.68 3.73
C TYR A 61 -6.09 14.70 2.28
N ALA A 62 -5.22 13.77 1.92
CA ALA A 62 -4.74 13.58 0.56
C ALA A 62 -5.87 13.20 -0.41
N HIS A 63 -6.79 12.33 0.01
CA HIS A 63 -7.96 12.01 -0.78
C HIS A 63 -8.74 13.28 -1.10
N LYS A 64 -9.08 14.06 -0.06
CA LYS A 64 -9.83 15.30 -0.20
C LYS A 64 -9.14 16.30 -1.14
N ILE A 65 -7.85 16.59 -0.94
CA ILE A 65 -7.18 17.61 -1.77
C ILE A 65 -7.00 17.19 -3.23
N LEU A 66 -6.83 15.90 -3.50
CA LEU A 66 -6.73 15.39 -4.85
C LEU A 66 -8.10 15.37 -5.54
N HIS A 67 -9.14 14.94 -4.83
CA HIS A 67 -10.52 15.03 -5.30
C HIS A 67 -10.92 16.48 -5.61
N ASP A 68 -10.68 17.41 -4.69
CA ASP A 68 -11.00 18.83 -4.85
C ASP A 68 -10.17 19.49 -5.97
N ALA A 69 -9.02 18.91 -6.34
CA ALA A 69 -8.22 19.31 -7.49
C ALA A 69 -8.68 18.70 -8.83
N GLY A 70 -9.77 17.94 -8.84
CA GLY A 70 -10.39 17.38 -10.05
C GLY A 70 -9.83 16.02 -10.47
N PHE A 71 -9.06 15.34 -9.62
CA PHE A 71 -8.62 13.97 -9.91
C PHE A 71 -9.71 12.95 -9.59
N THR A 72 -9.76 11.87 -10.38
CA THR A 72 -10.54 10.68 -10.03
C THR A 72 -9.74 9.86 -9.02
N VAL A 73 -10.20 9.84 -7.77
CA VAL A 73 -9.51 9.24 -6.63
C VAL A 73 -10.40 8.20 -5.95
N SER A 74 -9.82 7.08 -5.52
CA SER A 74 -10.46 6.09 -4.66
C SER A 74 -9.55 5.66 -3.52
N GLU A 75 -10.14 5.10 -2.46
CA GLU A 75 -9.41 4.49 -1.36
C GLU A 75 -9.48 2.97 -1.47
N THR A 76 -8.42 2.28 -1.05
CA THR A 76 -8.38 0.82 -0.99
C THR A 76 -7.61 0.39 0.24
N ASN A 77 -8.19 -0.55 0.99
CA ASN A 77 -7.53 -1.14 2.15
C ASN A 77 -6.43 -2.10 1.69
N VAL A 78 -5.21 -1.87 2.16
CA VAL A 78 -4.05 -2.74 1.96
C VAL A 78 -3.42 -3.05 3.31
N MET A 79 -2.47 -3.99 3.34
CA MET A 79 -1.72 -4.32 4.54
C MET A 79 -0.22 -4.26 4.27
N GLY A 80 0.54 -3.84 5.27
CA GLY A 80 2.00 -3.83 5.26
C GLY A 80 2.55 -5.07 5.96
N ILE A 81 3.50 -5.76 5.34
CA ILE A 81 4.15 -6.95 5.88
C ILE A 81 5.66 -6.74 5.89
N GLU A 82 6.29 -6.97 7.04
CA GLU A 82 7.75 -6.98 7.15
C GLU A 82 8.29 -8.37 6.80
N MET A 83 9.33 -8.38 5.98
CA MET A 83 10.02 -9.56 5.51
C MET A 83 11.54 -9.39 5.72
N ASN A 84 12.23 -10.52 5.83
CA ASN A 84 13.69 -10.53 5.72
C ASN A 84 14.10 -10.35 4.26
N ASP A 85 15.16 -9.61 3.99
CA ASP A 85 15.73 -9.45 2.63
C ASP A 85 16.62 -10.65 2.26
N VAL A 86 16.00 -11.82 2.14
CA VAL A 86 16.64 -13.09 1.77
C VAL A 86 15.74 -13.92 0.85
N PRO A 87 16.31 -14.80 0.01
CA PRO A 87 15.52 -15.71 -0.81
C PRO A 87 14.52 -16.53 0.01
N GLY A 88 13.30 -16.68 -0.50
CA GLY A 88 12.24 -17.47 0.13
C GLY A 88 11.29 -16.69 1.05
N SER A 89 11.61 -15.46 1.47
CA SER A 89 10.72 -14.65 2.32
C SER A 89 9.33 -14.45 1.71
N MET A 90 9.26 -14.10 0.43
CA MET A 90 7.98 -13.97 -0.29
C MET A 90 7.28 -15.32 -0.51
N SER A 91 8.03 -16.42 -0.68
CA SER A 91 7.46 -17.77 -0.82
C SER A 91 6.64 -18.14 0.41
N ARG A 92 7.19 -17.91 1.60
CA ARG A 92 6.49 -18.16 2.89
C ARG A 92 5.15 -17.41 2.95
N ILE A 93 5.14 -16.13 2.58
CA ILE A 93 3.92 -15.30 2.57
C ILE A 93 2.88 -15.86 1.60
N ALA A 94 3.30 -16.14 0.36
CA ALA A 94 2.40 -16.64 -0.69
C ALA A 94 1.83 -18.03 -0.34
N GLU A 95 2.64 -18.92 0.23
CA GLU A 95 2.20 -20.24 0.69
C GLU A 95 1.16 -20.15 1.81
N VAL A 96 1.34 -19.25 2.78
CA VAL A 96 0.37 -19.01 3.85
C VAL A 96 -0.97 -18.61 3.27
N PHE A 97 -1.01 -17.60 2.39
CA PHE A 97 -2.26 -17.18 1.74
C PHE A 97 -2.87 -18.29 0.87
N GLY A 98 -2.04 -19.03 0.13
CA GLY A 98 -2.48 -20.15 -0.70
C GLY A 98 -3.17 -21.25 0.11
N LYS A 99 -2.61 -21.64 1.26
CA LYS A 99 -3.20 -22.66 2.16
C LYS A 99 -4.60 -22.29 2.63
N VAL A 100 -4.86 -21.00 2.86
CA VAL A 100 -6.16 -20.51 3.33
C VAL A 100 -7.04 -19.94 2.22
N LYS A 101 -6.66 -20.13 0.94
CA LYS A 101 -7.39 -19.67 -0.25
C LYS A 101 -7.63 -18.15 -0.29
N ILE A 102 -6.66 -17.37 0.16
CA ILE A 102 -6.66 -15.91 0.02
C ILE A 102 -5.92 -15.57 -1.26
N ASN A 103 -6.56 -14.80 -2.14
CA ASN A 103 -5.94 -14.31 -3.36
C ASN A 103 -5.15 -13.03 -3.08
N ILE A 104 -3.95 -12.92 -3.66
CA ILE A 104 -3.21 -11.66 -3.75
C ILE A 104 -3.64 -10.96 -5.03
N ASP A 105 -4.29 -9.81 -4.91
CA ASP A 105 -4.75 -9.04 -6.08
C ASP A 105 -3.60 -8.26 -6.72
N TYR A 106 -2.77 -7.65 -5.88
CA TYR A 106 -1.53 -6.99 -6.26
C TYR A 106 -0.65 -6.75 -5.04
N ALA A 107 0.64 -6.57 -5.28
CA ALA A 107 1.59 -6.18 -4.24
C ALA A 107 2.71 -5.32 -4.82
N TYR A 108 3.40 -4.59 -3.95
CA TYR A 108 4.63 -3.89 -4.27
C TYR A 108 5.53 -3.90 -3.04
N ALA A 109 6.82 -4.08 -3.26
CA ALA A 109 7.80 -4.22 -2.20
C ALA A 109 9.00 -3.31 -2.42
N PHE A 110 9.65 -2.95 -1.32
CA PHE A 110 10.88 -2.18 -1.33
C PHE A 110 11.76 -2.57 -0.14
N VAL A 111 13.06 -2.34 -0.27
CA VAL A 111 14.02 -2.55 0.81
C VAL A 111 14.21 -1.23 1.56
N THR A 112 14.18 -1.31 2.88
CA THR A 112 14.35 -0.18 3.80
C THR A 112 15.83 0.06 4.11
N LYS A 113 16.16 1.20 4.72
CA LYS A 113 17.56 1.54 5.05
C LYS A 113 18.20 0.57 6.05
N ASP A 114 17.41 -0.08 6.89
CA ASP A 114 17.83 -1.12 7.83
C ASP A 114 17.89 -2.53 7.20
N GLN A 115 17.90 -2.63 5.86
CA GLN A 115 17.96 -3.89 5.09
C GLN A 115 16.82 -4.87 5.42
N LYS A 116 15.65 -4.32 5.78
CA LYS A 116 14.42 -5.10 5.80
C LYS A 116 13.68 -4.94 4.49
N ALA A 117 12.88 -5.93 4.12
CA ALA A 117 11.98 -5.81 2.99
C ALA A 117 10.57 -5.52 3.49
N LEU A 118 9.93 -4.46 2.98
CA LEU A 118 8.53 -4.19 3.23
C LEU A 118 7.71 -4.56 2.02
N LEU A 119 6.63 -5.32 2.24
CA LEU A 119 5.62 -5.64 1.25
C LEU A 119 4.33 -4.90 1.58
N ILE A 120 3.79 -4.13 0.63
CA ILE A 120 2.41 -3.69 0.69
C ILE A 120 1.58 -4.55 -0.24
N VAL A 121 0.51 -5.14 0.28
CA VAL A 121 -0.30 -6.11 -0.43
C VAL A 121 -1.79 -5.83 -0.30
N ARG A 122 -2.49 -6.00 -1.42
CA ARG A 122 -3.95 -6.08 -1.47
C ARG A 122 -4.35 -7.53 -1.65
N VAL A 123 -5.32 -7.96 -0.85
CA VAL A 123 -5.92 -9.29 -0.89
C VAL A 123 -7.44 -9.19 -0.99
N ASN A 124 -8.07 -10.27 -1.43
CA ASN A 124 -9.52 -10.37 -1.53
C ASN A 124 -10.24 -10.43 -0.16
N ASP A 125 -9.58 -10.90 0.88
CA ASP A 125 -10.10 -10.96 2.26
C ASP A 125 -9.02 -10.52 3.26
N ILE A 126 -8.99 -9.20 3.54
CA ILE A 126 -7.97 -8.59 4.41
C ILE A 126 -8.14 -9.01 5.87
N GLU A 127 -9.37 -9.30 6.31
CA GLU A 127 -9.60 -9.67 7.69
C GLU A 127 -9.08 -11.05 8.01
N LYS A 128 -9.34 -12.00 7.12
CA LYS A 128 -8.78 -13.33 7.24
C LYS A 128 -7.26 -13.30 7.09
N ALA A 129 -6.73 -12.50 6.16
CA ALA A 129 -5.29 -12.39 5.93
C ALA A 129 -4.51 -11.91 7.16
N ILE A 130 -4.98 -10.85 7.82
CA ILE A 130 -4.32 -10.33 9.02
C ILE A 130 -4.28 -11.41 10.12
N LYS A 131 -5.41 -12.05 10.42
CA LYS A 131 -5.48 -13.11 11.44
C LYS A 131 -4.53 -14.26 11.12
N THR A 132 -4.57 -14.77 9.89
CA THR A 132 -3.71 -15.88 9.47
C THR A 132 -2.23 -15.54 9.57
N LEU A 133 -1.82 -14.33 9.18
CA LEU A 133 -0.41 -13.93 9.30
C LEU A 133 0.04 -13.78 10.75
N GLU A 134 -0.81 -13.24 11.62
CA GLU A 134 -0.52 -13.15 13.06
C GLU A 134 -0.38 -14.54 13.70
N GLU A 135 -1.26 -15.48 13.35
CA GLU A 135 -1.19 -16.89 13.78
C GLU A 135 0.11 -17.59 13.31
N GLU A 136 0.59 -17.26 12.10
CA GLU A 136 1.85 -17.77 11.53
C GLU A 136 3.11 -17.03 12.03
N GLY A 137 2.94 -16.07 12.95
CA GLY A 137 4.04 -15.27 13.51
C GLY A 137 4.71 -14.35 12.49
N ILE A 138 3.98 -13.92 11.46
CA ILE A 138 4.46 -13.00 10.43
C ILE A 138 4.12 -11.57 10.84
N ARG A 139 5.13 -10.70 10.87
CA ARG A 139 4.99 -9.34 11.38
C ARG A 139 4.28 -8.42 10.38
N LEU A 140 3.17 -7.85 10.83
CA LEU A 140 2.45 -6.79 10.13
C LEU A 140 2.89 -5.40 10.60
N ILE A 141 3.01 -4.49 9.65
CA ILE A 141 3.44 -3.10 9.87
C ILE A 141 2.22 -2.19 9.82
N SER A 142 2.09 -1.34 10.84
CA SER A 142 1.04 -0.32 10.93
C SER A 142 1.37 0.91 10.08
N MET A 143 0.37 1.75 9.83
CA MET A 143 0.58 3.04 9.18
C MET A 143 1.59 3.92 9.94
N LYS A 144 1.52 3.93 11.29
CA LYS A 144 2.45 4.69 12.15
C LYS A 144 3.90 4.25 11.98
N GLU A 145 4.15 2.96 11.86
CA GLU A 145 5.49 2.44 11.59
C GLU A 145 5.95 2.84 10.19
N LEU A 146 5.07 2.75 9.18
CA LEU A 146 5.37 3.13 7.80
C LEU A 146 5.68 4.61 7.63
N GLU A 147 5.14 5.50 8.47
CA GLU A 147 5.49 6.92 8.48
C GLU A 147 6.93 7.21 8.92
N ASN A 148 7.58 6.25 9.58
CA ASN A 148 8.92 6.39 10.15
C ASN A 148 10.01 5.62 9.37
N ILE A 149 9.63 4.92 8.31
CA ILE A 149 10.54 4.26 7.36
C ILE A 149 11.02 5.28 6.32
#